data_AF-A0A8J4FBM9-F1
#
_entry.id   AF-A0A8J4FBM9-F1
#
_cell.length_a   1.000
_cell.length_b   1.000
_cell.length_c   1.000
_cell.angle_alpha   90.00
_cell.angle_beta   90.00
_cell.angle_gamma   90.00
#
_symmetry.space_group_name_H-M   'P 1'
#
loop_
_entity.id
_entity.type
_entity.pdbx_description
1 polymer ?
#
loop_
_entity_poly.entity_id
_entity_poly.type
_entity_poly.pdbx_seq_one_letter_code
_entity_poly.pdbx_strand_id
1 'polypeptide(L)'
;MCLSGRTNPRPPHPPQPSSHRPFPPSKHLYLNLLRNRRICLRNANMSPAGDALSFQAVFLGALMTAGWQDLDRLPLAFKSTVQGQTYRHIVLAVFHAPSRTWGALGLSRRPELMDKDLEYDSLADLVSEYKSSYERWWHTLVR
;
A
#
# COMPACT_ATOMS: atom_id res chain seq x y z
N MET A 1 -6.32 29.68 68.25
CA MET A 1 -7.02 29.98 66.98
C MET A 1 -6.22 29.39 65.83
N CYS A 2 -6.91 28.65 64.98
CA CYS A 2 -6.37 27.71 64.00
C CYS A 2 -5.72 28.41 62.78
N LEU A 3 -4.56 27.93 62.35
CA LEU A 3 -4.03 28.18 60.99
C LEU A 3 -4.18 26.88 60.19
N SER A 4 -5.27 26.78 59.44
CA SER A 4 -5.56 25.63 58.56
C SER A 4 -4.71 25.69 57.30
N GLY A 5 -3.74 24.78 57.18
CA GLY A 5 -3.02 24.52 55.93
C GLY A 5 -3.94 23.87 54.90
N ARG A 6 -4.14 24.52 53.74
CA ARG A 6 -4.80 23.92 52.57
C ARG A 6 -3.74 23.32 51.66
N THR A 7 -3.64 21.99 51.62
CA THR A 7 -2.92 21.27 50.55
C THR A 7 -3.86 21.06 49.37
N ASN A 8 -3.54 21.64 48.22
CA ASN A 8 -4.27 21.40 46.97
C ASN A 8 -3.89 20.01 46.40
N PRO A 9 -4.84 19.13 46.06
CA PRO A 9 -4.52 17.85 45.41
C PRO A 9 -4.04 18.08 43.96
N ARG A 10 -2.96 17.42 43.56
CA ARG A 10 -2.49 17.43 42.16
C ARG A 10 -3.51 16.73 41.26
N PRO A 11 -3.72 17.21 40.01
CA PRO A 11 -4.57 16.53 39.05
C PRO A 11 -3.98 15.16 38.67
N PRO A 12 -4.81 14.14 38.38
CA PRO A 12 -4.34 12.83 37.97
C PRO A 12 -3.60 12.93 36.63
N HIS A 13 -2.45 12.24 36.54
CA HIS A 13 -1.70 12.14 35.30
C HIS A 13 -2.53 11.44 34.21
N PRO A 14 -2.43 11.87 32.93
CA PRO A 14 -3.11 11.19 31.84
C PRO A 14 -2.58 9.75 31.73
N PRO A 15 -3.46 8.77 31.39
CA PRO A 15 -3.03 7.40 31.19
C PRO A 15 -2.01 7.32 30.05
N GLN A 16 -0.86 6.72 30.33
CA GLN A 16 0.17 6.42 29.35
C GLN A 16 -0.42 5.50 28.28
N PRO A 17 -0.21 5.76 26.97
CA PRO A 17 -0.69 4.86 25.93
C PRO A 17 0.04 3.53 26.02
N SER A 18 -0.71 2.45 26.28
CA SER A 18 -0.17 1.09 26.26
C SER A 18 0.36 0.77 24.85
N SER A 19 1.65 0.44 24.77
CA SER A 19 2.38 0.15 23.54
C SER A 19 2.05 -1.21 22.92
N HIS A 20 1.08 -1.95 23.47
CA HIS A 20 0.67 -3.23 22.92
C HIS A 20 -0.64 -3.08 22.15
N ARG A 21 -0.53 -2.68 20.88
CA ARG A 21 -1.50 -3.17 19.89
C ARG A 21 -1.10 -4.60 19.55
N PRO A 22 -2.03 -5.58 19.56
CA PRO A 22 -1.72 -6.92 19.11
C PRO A 22 -1.40 -6.86 17.61
N PHE A 23 -0.13 -7.11 17.27
CA PHE A 23 0.29 -7.35 15.90
C PHE A 23 -0.33 -8.67 15.43
N PRO A 24 -0.95 -8.72 14.25
CA PRO A 24 -1.50 -9.97 13.74
C PRO A 24 -0.36 -10.89 13.29
N PRO A 25 -0.27 -12.14 13.79
CA PRO A 25 0.92 -12.97 13.64
C PRO A 25 0.92 -13.85 12.38
N SER A 26 0.27 -13.47 11.29
CA SER A 26 0.16 -14.37 10.14
C SER A 26 0.07 -13.68 8.79
N LYS A 27 0.88 -14.16 7.82
CA LYS A 27 0.85 -13.79 6.40
C LYS A 27 -0.59 -13.77 5.85
N HIS A 28 -1.44 -14.66 6.35
CA HIS A 28 -2.86 -14.74 6.00
C HIS A 28 -3.69 -13.53 6.42
N LEU A 29 -3.40 -12.89 7.56
CA LEU A 29 -4.15 -11.73 8.04
C LEU A 29 -3.77 -10.45 7.28
N TYR A 30 -2.52 -10.34 6.84
CA TYR A 30 -2.03 -9.24 6.00
C TYR A 30 -2.73 -9.25 4.62
N LEU A 31 -2.72 -10.41 3.96
CA LEU A 31 -3.45 -10.65 2.72
C LEU A 31 -4.95 -10.46 2.92
N ASN A 32 -5.53 -10.95 4.02
CA ASN A 32 -6.95 -10.73 4.30
C ASN A 32 -7.29 -9.27 4.62
N LEU A 33 -6.38 -8.44 5.15
CA LEU A 33 -6.65 -7.02 5.36
C LEU A 33 -6.65 -6.25 4.04
N LEU A 34 -5.69 -6.56 3.16
CA LEU A 34 -5.64 -6.03 1.78
C LEU A 34 -6.81 -6.54 0.94
N ARG A 35 -7.23 -7.80 1.14
CA ARG A 35 -8.31 -8.49 0.42
C ARG A 35 -9.71 -8.17 0.97
N ASN A 36 -9.89 -7.93 2.27
CA ASN A 36 -11.18 -7.54 2.89
C ASN A 36 -11.46 -6.03 2.79
N ARG A 37 -10.46 -5.20 2.48
CA ARG A 37 -10.64 -3.78 2.11
C ARG A 37 -10.72 -3.55 0.59
N ARG A 38 -11.01 -4.60 -0.19
CA ARG A 38 -11.27 -4.57 -1.66
C ARG A 38 -12.53 -3.81 -2.09
N ILE A 39 -13.13 -2.97 -1.25
CA ILE A 39 -14.51 -2.50 -1.47
C ILE A 39 -14.65 -1.38 -2.52
N CYS A 40 -13.65 -0.59 -2.90
CA CYS A 40 -14.00 0.65 -3.61
C CYS A 40 -13.61 0.81 -5.09
N LEU A 41 -13.03 -0.17 -5.79
CA LEU A 41 -12.40 0.16 -7.10
C LEU A 41 -12.63 -0.88 -8.21
N ARG A 42 -13.60 -1.79 -8.08
CA ARG A 42 -13.84 -2.86 -9.07
C ARG A 42 -14.67 -2.49 -10.29
N ASN A 43 -15.33 -1.33 -10.33
CA ASN A 43 -16.13 -0.93 -11.49
C ASN A 43 -15.71 0.44 -11.99
N ALA A 44 -14.74 0.42 -12.89
CA ALA A 44 -14.36 1.58 -13.67
C ALA A 44 -14.18 1.16 -15.13
N ASN A 45 -15.28 1.15 -15.88
CA ASN A 45 -15.27 1.24 -17.34
C ASN A 45 -14.63 2.59 -17.70
N MET A 46 -13.30 2.66 -17.68
CA MET A 46 -12.61 3.95 -17.76
C MET A 46 -12.09 4.25 -19.16
N SER A 47 -12.64 5.37 -19.66
CA SER A 47 -12.14 6.31 -20.65
C SER A 47 -10.61 6.56 -20.55
N PRO A 48 -9.94 7.18 -21.54
CA PRO A 48 -8.47 7.28 -21.64
C PRO A 48 -7.71 7.92 -20.46
N ALA A 49 -8.40 8.48 -19.46
CA ALA A 49 -7.82 9.10 -18.26
C ALA A 49 -7.41 8.07 -17.17
N GLY A 50 -6.91 6.90 -17.55
CA GLY A 50 -6.51 5.81 -16.63
C GLY A 50 -5.45 6.21 -15.61
N ASP A 51 -4.58 7.16 -15.96
CA ASP A 51 -3.45 7.61 -15.14
C ASP A 51 -3.91 8.19 -13.79
N ALA A 52 -5.03 8.92 -13.75
CA ALA A 52 -5.48 9.64 -12.56
C ALA A 52 -5.89 8.70 -11.41
N LEU A 53 -6.53 7.56 -11.69
CA LEU A 53 -6.92 6.62 -10.64
C LEU A 53 -5.75 5.81 -10.10
N SER A 54 -4.81 5.40 -10.96
CA SER A 54 -3.61 4.69 -10.50
C SER A 54 -2.79 5.56 -9.55
N PHE A 55 -2.70 6.86 -9.84
CA PHE A 55 -2.08 7.84 -8.95
C PHE A 55 -2.83 7.95 -7.61
N GLN A 56 -4.16 8.14 -7.62
CA GLN A 56 -4.96 8.21 -6.40
C GLN A 56 -4.83 6.94 -5.53
N ALA A 57 -4.74 5.77 -6.16
CA ALA A 57 -4.55 4.51 -5.46
C ALA A 57 -3.23 4.44 -4.68
N VAL A 58 -2.16 5.03 -5.22
CA VAL A 58 -0.86 5.12 -4.54
C VAL A 58 -0.95 5.97 -3.27
N PHE A 59 -1.62 7.13 -3.34
CA PHE A 59 -1.83 7.98 -2.17
C PHE A 59 -2.70 7.28 -1.11
N LEU A 60 -3.79 6.66 -1.54
CA LEU A 60 -4.66 5.92 -0.65
C LEU A 60 -3.92 4.74 0.01
N GLY A 61 -3.16 3.98 -0.76
CA GLY A 61 -2.33 2.88 -0.25
C GLY A 61 -1.30 3.36 0.78
N ALA A 62 -0.62 4.47 0.51
CA ALA A 62 0.35 5.07 1.44
C ALA A 62 -0.33 5.55 2.73
N LEU A 63 -1.51 6.17 2.64
CA LEU A 63 -2.29 6.61 3.80
C LEU A 63 -2.76 5.42 4.64
N MET A 64 -3.30 4.39 4.00
CA MET A 64 -3.82 3.20 4.69
C MET A 64 -2.74 2.39 5.40
N THR A 65 -1.50 2.45 4.90
CA THR A 65 -0.33 1.76 5.47
C THR A 65 0.56 2.69 6.30
N ALA A 66 0.17 3.96 6.50
CA ALA A 66 0.98 4.98 7.18
C ALA A 66 1.46 4.54 8.58
N GLY A 67 0.61 3.85 9.34
CA GLY A 67 0.91 3.40 10.69
C GLY A 67 1.67 2.07 10.79
N TRP A 68 2.04 1.44 9.68
CA TRP A 68 2.73 0.16 9.67
C TRP A 68 4.24 0.40 9.54
N GLN A 69 4.97 0.26 10.66
CA GLN A 69 6.41 0.56 10.74
C GLN A 69 7.26 -0.49 10.02
N ASP A 70 6.75 -1.72 9.91
CA ASP A 70 7.40 -2.85 9.25
C ASP A 70 7.22 -2.86 7.72
N LEU A 71 6.56 -1.84 7.17
CA LEU A 71 6.37 -1.66 5.73
C LEU A 71 7.16 -0.48 5.19
N ASP A 72 8.10 -0.78 4.31
CA ASP A 72 8.66 0.21 3.39
C ASP A 72 7.77 0.35 2.17
N ARG A 73 7.67 1.58 1.65
CA ARG A 73 6.74 1.97 0.59
C ARG A 73 7.50 2.74 -0.48
N LEU A 74 7.37 2.31 -1.73
CA LEU A 74 8.06 2.89 -2.88
C LEU A 74 7.07 3.05 -4.04
N PRO A 75 6.81 4.27 -4.54
CA PRO A 75 6.04 4.43 -5.77
C PRO A 75 6.83 3.91 -6.97
N LEU A 76 6.24 2.98 -7.73
CA LEU A 76 6.77 2.48 -9.00
C LEU A 76 5.91 2.96 -10.15
N ALA A 77 6.51 3.73 -11.05
CA ALA A 77 5.84 4.24 -12.24
C ALA A 77 6.35 3.51 -13.49
N PHE A 78 5.42 3.01 -14.28
CA PHE A 78 5.65 2.30 -15.53
C PHE A 78 5.20 3.16 -16.71
N LYS A 79 6.02 3.22 -17.75
CA LYS A 79 5.67 3.76 -19.06
C LYS A 79 5.69 2.62 -20.07
N SER A 80 4.57 2.36 -20.72
CA SER A 80 4.48 1.33 -21.75
C SER A 80 3.94 1.88 -23.06
N THR A 81 4.18 1.16 -24.15
CA THR A 81 3.66 1.48 -25.48
C THR A 81 2.99 0.28 -26.12
N VAL A 82 1.84 0.49 -26.75
CA VAL A 82 1.17 -0.50 -27.60
C VAL A 82 0.59 0.22 -28.81
N GLN A 83 0.84 -0.30 -30.02
CA GLN A 83 0.36 0.27 -31.29
C GLN A 83 0.64 1.78 -31.45
N GLY A 84 1.83 2.24 -31.06
CA GLY A 84 2.23 3.65 -31.14
C GLY A 84 1.68 4.55 -30.02
N GLN A 85 0.74 4.06 -29.21
CA GLN A 85 0.17 4.79 -28.08
C GLN A 85 0.98 4.55 -26.81
N THR A 86 1.20 5.61 -26.02
CA THR A 86 1.90 5.55 -24.72
C THR A 86 0.90 5.54 -23.57
N TYR A 87 1.15 4.69 -22.58
CA TYR A 87 0.38 4.58 -21.35
C TYR A 87 1.30 4.77 -20.15
N ARG A 88 0.78 5.41 -19.10
CA ARG A 88 1.46 5.53 -17.81
C ARG A 88 0.63 4.82 -16.76
N HIS A 89 1.32 4.24 -15.80
CA HIS A 89 0.69 3.51 -14.73
C HIS A 89 1.59 3.57 -13.51
N ILE A 90 1.01 3.73 -12.33
CA ILE A 90 1.78 3.80 -11.09
C ILE A 90 1.16 2.85 -10.06
N VAL A 91 2.02 2.17 -9.31
CA VAL A 91 1.68 1.31 -8.18
C VAL A 91 2.55 1.67 -6.99
N LEU A 92 2.13 1.29 -5.80
CA LEU A 92 2.89 1.43 -4.57
C LEU A 92 3.50 0.06 -4.25
N ALA A 93 4.78 -0.13 -4.55
CA ALA A 93 5.51 -1.29 -4.07
C ALA A 93 5.64 -1.21 -2.56
N VAL A 94 5.47 -2.36 -1.92
CA VAL A 94 5.57 -2.52 -0.47
C VAL A 94 6.58 -3.61 -0.17
N PHE A 95 7.49 -3.33 0.76
CA PHE A 95 8.43 -4.31 1.29
C PHE A 95 8.11 -4.54 2.75
N HIS A 96 7.93 -5.81 3.12
CA HIS A 96 7.64 -6.21 4.49
C HIS A 96 8.89 -6.74 5.16
N ALA A 97 9.47 -5.94 6.06
CA ALA A 97 10.76 -6.23 6.69
C ALA A 97 10.77 -7.59 7.45
N PRO A 98 9.73 -7.99 8.20
CA PRO A 98 9.71 -9.27 8.91
C PRO A 98 9.70 -10.50 7.99
N SER A 99 8.97 -10.48 6.87
CA SER A 99 8.97 -11.61 5.92
C SER A 99 10.04 -11.49 4.84
N ARG A 100 10.69 -10.33 4.72
CA ARG A 100 11.64 -9.98 3.67
C ARG A 100 11.11 -10.18 2.25
N THR A 101 9.81 -9.96 2.07
CA THR A 101 9.16 -10.10 0.76
C THR A 101 8.60 -8.77 0.27
N TRP A 102 8.56 -8.65 -1.05
CA TRP A 102 8.00 -7.55 -1.80
C TRP A 102 6.60 -7.91 -2.30
N GLY A 103 5.78 -6.88 -2.48
CA GLY A 103 4.45 -6.93 -3.09
C GLY A 103 4.07 -5.53 -3.58
N ALA A 104 2.82 -5.35 -3.99
CA ALA A 104 2.38 -4.05 -4.49
C ALA A 104 0.89 -3.78 -4.24
N LEU A 105 0.56 -2.50 -4.08
CA LEU A 105 -0.79 -1.97 -4.01
C LEU A 105 -1.00 -1.03 -5.19
N GLY A 106 -2.07 -1.23 -5.96
CA GLY A 106 -2.32 -0.37 -7.09
C GLY A 106 -3.69 -0.59 -7.70
N LEU A 107 -4.01 0.28 -8.64
CA LEU A 107 -5.18 0.12 -9.50
C LEU A 107 -4.78 0.08 -10.95
N SER A 108 -5.50 -0.76 -11.68
CA SER A 108 -5.38 -0.92 -13.11
C SER A 108 -6.68 -1.47 -13.65
N ARG A 109 -6.90 -1.25 -14.95
CA ARG A 109 -7.99 -1.88 -15.69
C ARG A 109 -7.77 -3.38 -15.88
N ARG A 110 -6.52 -3.84 -15.69
CA ARG A 110 -6.12 -5.24 -15.83
C ARG A 110 -5.73 -5.80 -14.46
N PRO A 111 -6.34 -6.89 -13.99
CA PRO A 111 -6.06 -7.44 -12.67
C PRO A 111 -4.61 -7.85 -12.49
N GLU A 112 -3.93 -8.28 -13.55
CA GLU A 112 -2.52 -8.67 -13.53
C GLU A 112 -1.58 -7.46 -13.31
N LEU A 113 -2.07 -6.24 -13.53
CA LEU A 113 -1.35 -4.98 -13.33
C LEU A 113 -1.83 -4.21 -12.08
N MET A 114 -2.61 -4.83 -11.18
CA MET A 114 -3.09 -4.22 -9.93
C MET A 114 -2.19 -4.55 -8.74
N ASP A 115 -2.77 -5.13 -7.68
CA ASP A 115 -2.13 -5.64 -6.49
C ASP A 115 -1.29 -6.89 -6.79
N LYS A 116 -0.19 -7.02 -6.06
CA LYS A 116 0.68 -8.20 -6.04
C LYS A 116 0.88 -8.61 -4.59
N ASP A 117 0.73 -9.90 -4.33
CA ASP A 117 0.87 -10.47 -2.99
C ASP A 117 2.33 -10.35 -2.49
N LEU A 118 2.54 -10.48 -1.18
CA LEU A 118 3.86 -10.37 -0.54
C LEU A 118 4.69 -11.65 -0.71
N GLU A 119 5.02 -11.99 -1.95
CA GLU A 119 5.63 -13.27 -2.35
C GLU A 119 6.96 -13.13 -3.11
N TYR A 120 7.38 -11.91 -3.47
CA TYR A 120 8.58 -11.70 -4.29
C TYR A 120 9.81 -11.50 -3.40
N ASP A 121 10.90 -12.22 -3.66
CA ASP A 121 12.10 -12.15 -2.82
C ASP A 121 12.93 -10.87 -3.07
N SER A 122 12.78 -10.26 -4.24
CA SER A 122 13.42 -9.00 -4.58
C SER A 122 12.49 -8.03 -5.31
N LEU A 123 12.85 -6.74 -5.28
CA LEU A 123 12.19 -5.72 -6.09
C LEU A 123 12.29 -6.03 -7.59
N ALA A 124 13.40 -6.63 -8.02
CA ALA A 124 13.60 -7.01 -9.41
C ALA A 124 12.61 -8.10 -9.87
N ASP A 125 12.29 -9.06 -8.99
CA ASP A 125 11.30 -10.11 -9.29
C ASP A 125 9.90 -9.52 -9.42
N LEU A 126 9.53 -8.61 -8.51
CA LEU A 126 8.26 -7.88 -8.58
C LEU A 126 8.15 -7.07 -9.88
N VAL A 127 9.19 -6.32 -10.24
CA VAL A 127 9.23 -5.53 -11.49
C VAL A 127 9.17 -6.45 -12.72
N SER A 128 9.84 -7.60 -12.68
CA SER A 128 9.83 -8.59 -13.76
C SER A 128 8.44 -9.21 -13.96
N GLU A 129 7.69 -9.44 -12.88
CA GLU A 129 6.30 -9.90 -12.98
C GLU A 129 5.38 -8.82 -13.58
N TYR A 130 5.57 -7.54 -13.25
CA TYR A 130 4.84 -6.46 -13.93
C TYR A 130 5.20 -6.36 -15.41
N LYS A 131 6.49 -6.45 -15.75
CA LYS A 131 6.95 -6.47 -17.15
C LYS A 131 6.29 -7.62 -17.92
N SER A 132 6.33 -8.83 -17.38
CA SER A 132 5.69 -10.00 -17.99
C SER A 132 4.18 -9.81 -18.13
N SER A 133 3.53 -9.18 -17.13
CA SER A 133 2.11 -8.85 -17.18
C SER A 133 1.78 -7.83 -18.28
N TYR A 134 2.64 -6.85 -18.54
CA TYR A 134 2.49 -5.92 -19.67
C TYR A 134 2.64 -6.63 -21.02
N GLU A 135 3.65 -7.48 -21.15
CA GLU A 135 3.94 -8.21 -22.39
C GLU A 135 2.78 -9.14 -22.80
N ARG A 136 2.09 -9.77 -21.83
CA ARG A 136 0.85 -10.55 -22.06
C ARG A 136 -0.27 -9.75 -22.74
N TRP A 137 -0.24 -8.42 -22.60
CA TRP A 137 -1.21 -7.50 -23.21
C TRP A 137 -0.65 -6.73 -24.41
N TRP A 138 0.45 -7.20 -25.02
CA TRP A 138 1.11 -6.58 -26.17
C TRP A 138 1.69 -5.18 -25.88
N HIS A 139 1.87 -4.84 -24.60
CA HIS A 139 2.57 -3.64 -24.20
C HIS A 139 4.07 -3.91 -24.17
N THR A 140 4.84 -3.01 -24.75
CA THR A 140 6.29 -2.94 -24.54
C THR A 140 6.58 -1.95 -23.44
N LEU A 141 7.27 -2.38 -22.37
CA LEU A 141 7.68 -1.49 -21.30
C LEU A 141 8.89 -0.65 -21.76
N VAL A 142 8.82 0.66 -21.54
CA VAL A 142 9.84 1.64 -21.95
C VAL A 142 10.62 2.17 -20.76
N ARG A 143 9.96 2.36 -19.62
CA ARG A 143 10.55 2.87 -18.38
C ARG A 143 9.80 2.31 -17.17
#